data_AF-A0A538HSL0-F1
#
_entry.id   AF-A0A538HSL0-F1
#
_cell.length_a   1.000
_cell.length_b   1.000
_cell.length_c   1.000
_cell.angle_alpha   90.00
_cell.angle_beta   90.00
_cell.angle_gamma   90.00
#
_symmetry.space_group_name_H-M   'P 1'
#
loop_
_entity.id
_entity.type
_entity.pdbx_description
1 polymer ?
#
loop_
_entity_poly.entity_id
_entity_poly.type
_entity_poly.pdbx_seq_one_letter_code
_entity_poly.pdbx_strand_id
1 'polypeptide(L)'
;WEILTFLVNALLFALIGLQLPAIVERLHLTASLVADVAYVVIAVVVVRLVFVPVFTYAPRFLFRRIRERDPYPPWQAPMMIAWTGIRGAVSLAAALALPQSVPGRDLIVFVTFCVILATLVGQGLTLPAVVRALHLEDDGGAEREDAKARIKAAEAALARLEELEQEGWVRDDTAERVRGTYRFRTNRFRARYDGSDGDGVEERSAAFQRLRRELLEAERQAVVGLRNDGVITEEVMLRVQRDIDLETSRLDA
;
A
#
# COMPACT_ATOMS: atom_id res chain seq x y z
N TRP A 1 -1.69 5.63 -22.27
CA TRP A 1 -2.59 4.47 -22.40
C TRP A 1 -3.55 4.35 -21.22
N GLU A 2 -3.10 4.39 -19.97
CA GLU A 2 -3.97 4.29 -18.78
C GLU A 2 -5.10 5.35 -18.73
N ILE A 3 -4.77 6.61 -19.05
CA ILE A 3 -5.76 7.71 -19.12
C ILE A 3 -6.88 7.41 -20.13
N LEU A 4 -6.53 6.82 -21.28
CA LEU A 4 -7.50 6.48 -22.32
C LEU A 4 -8.44 5.36 -21.84
N THR A 5 -7.90 4.31 -21.23
CA THR A 5 -8.69 3.21 -20.66
C THR A 5 -9.62 3.71 -19.57
N PHE A 6 -9.13 4.60 -18.69
CA PHE A 6 -9.95 5.23 -17.66
C PHE A 6 -11.10 6.04 -18.27
N LEU A 7 -10.82 6.87 -19.27
CA LEU A 7 -11.81 7.73 -19.91
C LEU A 7 -12.88 6.91 -20.64
N VAL A 8 -12.49 5.86 -21.36
CA VAL A 8 -13.42 4.94 -22.04
C VAL A 8 -14.30 4.20 -21.02
N ASN A 9 -13.73 3.70 -19.93
CA ASN A 9 -14.51 3.03 -18.89
C ASN A 9 -15.50 3.99 -18.23
N ALA A 10 -15.06 5.19 -17.86
CA ALA A 10 -15.91 6.22 -17.28
C ALA A 10 -17.07 6.60 -18.23
N LEU A 11 -16.79 6.73 -19.53
CA LEU A 11 -17.80 7.00 -20.55
C LEU A 11 -18.81 5.85 -20.67
N LEU A 12 -18.35 4.60 -20.71
CA LEU A 12 -19.23 3.42 -20.76
C LEU A 12 -20.16 3.36 -19.54
N PHE A 13 -19.63 3.62 -18.34
CA PHE A 13 -20.42 3.67 -17.12
C PHE A 13 -21.43 4.81 -17.13
N ALA A 14 -21.03 6.01 -17.55
CA ALA A 14 -21.93 7.16 -17.64
C ALA A 14 -23.06 6.93 -18.65
N LEU A 15 -22.73 6.41 -19.84
CA LEU A 15 -23.69 6.14 -20.90
C LEU A 15 -24.76 5.13 -20.48
N ILE A 16 -24.38 4.13 -19.70
CA ILE A 16 -25.34 3.13 -19.20
C ILE A 16 -26.09 3.61 -17.99
N GLY A 17 -25.45 4.36 -17.10
CA GLY A 17 -26.15 5.07 -16.03
C GLY A 17 -27.30 5.92 -16.59
N LEU A 18 -27.09 6.54 -17.76
CA LEU A 18 -28.12 7.31 -18.46
C LEU A 18 -29.18 6.44 -19.16
N GLN A 19 -28.81 5.27 -19.71
CA GLN A 19 -29.76 4.36 -20.36
C GLN A 19 -30.64 3.59 -19.36
N LEU A 20 -30.17 3.44 -18.12
CA LEU A 20 -30.81 2.58 -17.14
C LEU A 20 -32.26 2.96 -16.81
N PRO A 21 -32.62 4.24 -16.57
CA PRO A 21 -34.01 4.63 -16.32
C PRO A 21 -34.94 4.19 -17.46
N ALA A 22 -34.52 4.38 -18.71
CA ALA A 22 -35.31 4.01 -19.88
C ALA A 22 -35.44 2.48 -20.05
N ILE A 23 -34.45 1.70 -19.62
CA ILE A 23 -34.52 0.23 -19.59
C ILE A 23 -35.45 -0.25 -18.47
N VAL A 24 -35.36 0.38 -17.30
CA VAL A 24 -36.21 0.09 -16.15
C VAL A 24 -37.67 0.43 -16.43
N GLU A 25 -37.98 1.51 -17.14
CA GLU A 25 -39.35 1.83 -17.54
C GLU A 25 -39.93 0.81 -18.53
N ARG A 26 -39.09 0.24 -19.40
CA ARG A 26 -39.48 -0.83 -20.34
C ARG A 26 -39.64 -2.19 -19.68
N LEU A 27 -38.97 -2.41 -18.54
CA LEU A 27 -39.05 -3.64 -17.76
C LEU A 27 -40.03 -3.43 -16.62
N HIS A 28 -41.20 -4.08 -16.67
CA HIS A 28 -42.11 -4.08 -15.52
C HIS A 28 -41.43 -4.75 -14.31
N LEU A 29 -40.87 -3.95 -13.39
CA LEU A 29 -40.16 -4.40 -12.21
C LEU A 29 -41.11 -5.20 -11.29
N THR A 30 -41.07 -6.51 -11.46
CA THR A 30 -41.83 -7.45 -10.64
C THR A 30 -40.92 -8.01 -9.56
N ALA A 31 -41.47 -8.38 -8.40
CA ALA A 31 -40.69 -8.98 -7.31
C ALA A 31 -39.91 -10.23 -7.76
N SER A 32 -40.46 -11.03 -8.69
CA SER A 32 -39.78 -12.17 -9.31
C SER A 32 -38.52 -11.74 -10.08
N LEU A 33 -38.61 -10.69 -10.90
CA LEU A 33 -37.47 -10.20 -11.68
C LEU A 33 -36.33 -9.72 -10.77
N VAL A 34 -36.65 -9.05 -9.67
CA VAL A 34 -35.64 -8.62 -8.69
C VAL A 34 -34.97 -9.83 -8.04
N ALA A 35 -35.74 -10.87 -7.69
CA ALA A 35 -35.21 -12.10 -7.13
C ALA A 35 -34.30 -12.84 -8.14
N ASP A 36 -34.70 -12.90 -9.42
CA ASP A 36 -33.91 -13.52 -10.49
C ASP A 36 -32.58 -12.80 -10.69
N VAL A 37 -32.60 -11.46 -10.73
CA VAL A 37 -31.38 -10.64 -10.84
C VAL A 37 -30.48 -10.86 -9.63
N ALA A 38 -31.03 -10.86 -8.41
CA ALA A 38 -30.26 -11.14 -7.20
C ALA A 38 -29.63 -12.54 -7.23
N TYR A 39 -30.37 -13.55 -7.69
CA TYR A 39 -29.86 -14.90 -7.87
C TYR A 39 -28.69 -14.94 -8.87
N VAL A 40 -28.82 -14.26 -10.02
CA VAL A 40 -27.73 -14.16 -11.00
C VAL A 40 -26.50 -13.48 -10.42
N VAL A 41 -26.66 -12.38 -9.68
CA VAL A 41 -25.55 -11.69 -9.00
C VAL A 41 -24.82 -12.63 -8.05
N ILE A 42 -25.56 -13.33 -7.19
CA ILE A 42 -25.00 -14.29 -6.23
C ILE A 42 -24.30 -15.43 -6.97
N ALA A 43 -24.95 -16.01 -7.98
CA ALA A 43 -24.40 -17.10 -8.78
C ALA A 43 -23.08 -16.69 -9.44
N VAL A 44 -23.00 -15.51 -10.06
CA VAL A 44 -21.78 -14.99 -10.69
C VAL A 44 -20.66 -14.81 -9.65
N VAL A 45 -20.98 -14.26 -8.48
CA VAL A 45 -19.99 -14.06 -7.40
C VAL A 45 -19.48 -15.40 -6.88
N VAL A 46 -20.37 -16.35 -6.61
CA VAL A 46 -20.02 -17.70 -6.10
C VAL A 46 -19.21 -18.47 -7.13
N VAL A 47 -19.65 -18.49 -8.40
CA VAL A 47 -18.91 -19.14 -9.49
C VAL A 47 -17.50 -18.59 -9.56
N ARG A 48 -17.32 -17.26 -9.48
CA ARG A 48 -15.99 -16.66 -9.49
C ARG A 48 -15.15 -17.07 -8.28
N LEU A 49 -15.75 -17.04 -7.08
CA LEU A 49 -15.08 -17.40 -5.83
C LEU A 49 -14.62 -18.86 -5.81
N VAL A 50 -15.32 -19.75 -6.51
CA VAL A 50 -14.94 -21.17 -6.66
C VAL A 50 -13.96 -21.37 -7.81
N PHE A 51 -14.21 -20.73 -8.96
CA PHE A 51 -13.44 -20.95 -10.18
C PHE A 51 -11.97 -20.56 -10.03
N VAL A 52 -11.70 -19.43 -9.38
CA VAL A 52 -10.33 -18.92 -9.20
C VAL A 52 -9.44 -19.84 -8.36
N PRO A 53 -9.83 -20.30 -7.16
CA PRO A 53 -9.04 -21.28 -6.40
C PRO A 53 -8.97 -22.63 -7.12
N VAL A 54 -10.05 -23.08 -7.78
CA VAL A 54 -10.02 -24.33 -8.57
C VAL A 54 -8.96 -24.25 -9.66
N PHE A 55 -8.94 -23.20 -10.48
CA PHE A 55 -7.95 -23.04 -11.55
C PHE A 55 -6.54 -22.74 -11.04
N THR A 56 -6.42 -22.20 -9.82
CA THR A 56 -5.10 -22.02 -9.19
C THR A 56 -4.54 -23.35 -8.68
N TYR A 57 -5.35 -24.18 -8.03
CA TYR A 57 -4.87 -25.40 -7.39
C TYR A 57 -4.92 -26.64 -8.28
N ALA A 58 -5.87 -26.73 -9.22
CA ALA A 58 -6.03 -27.90 -10.08
C ALA A 58 -4.77 -28.22 -10.92
N PRO A 59 -4.11 -27.25 -11.60
CA PRO A 59 -2.88 -27.54 -12.36
C PRO A 59 -1.73 -27.99 -11.46
N ARG A 60 -1.64 -27.46 -10.23
CA ARG A 60 -0.61 -27.83 -9.25
C ARG A 60 -0.84 -29.22 -8.65
N PHE A 61 -2.11 -29.63 -8.51
CA PHE A 61 -2.50 -30.98 -8.11
C PHE A 61 -2.25 -32.00 -9.23
N LEU A 62 -2.56 -31.65 -10.49
CA LEU A 62 -2.47 -32.58 -11.62
C LEU A 62 -1.05 -32.70 -12.21
N PHE A 63 -0.23 -31.64 -12.14
CA PHE A 63 1.09 -31.60 -12.76
C PHE A 63 2.20 -31.35 -11.73
N ARG A 64 2.93 -32.43 -11.42
CA ARG A 64 4.07 -32.39 -10.49
C ARG A 64 5.19 -31.41 -10.88
N ARG A 65 5.42 -31.20 -12.19
CA ARG A 65 6.39 -30.22 -12.71
C ARG A 65 6.06 -28.77 -12.34
N ILE A 66 4.78 -28.42 -12.20
CA ILE A 66 4.35 -27.05 -11.85
C ILE A 66 4.57 -26.83 -10.35
N ARG A 67 4.24 -27.83 -9.52
CA ARG A 67 4.44 -27.80 -8.07
C ARG A 67 5.91 -27.63 -7.65
N GLU A 68 6.84 -28.21 -8.42
CA GLU A 68 8.28 -28.13 -8.12
C GLU A 68 8.89 -26.77 -8.52
N ARG A 69 8.26 -26.03 -9.43
CA ARG A 69 8.73 -24.73 -9.92
C ARG A 69 8.07 -23.54 -9.22
N ASP A 70 6.85 -23.73 -8.70
CA ASP A 70 6.05 -22.69 -8.06
C ASP A 70 5.29 -23.26 -6.83
N PRO A 71 5.71 -22.92 -5.60
CA PRO A 71 5.07 -23.40 -4.36
C PRO A 71 3.59 -23.04 -4.29
N TYR A 72 2.83 -23.73 -3.43
CA TYR A 72 1.43 -23.40 -3.21
C TYR A 72 1.31 -22.00 -2.61
N PRO A 73 0.64 -21.04 -3.29
CA PRO A 73 0.41 -19.74 -2.69
C PRO A 73 -0.49 -19.91 -1.46
N PRO A 74 -0.35 -19.02 -0.45
CA PRO A 74 -1.28 -18.96 0.66
C PRO A 74 -2.71 -18.79 0.11
N TRP A 75 -3.69 -19.51 0.67
CA TRP A 75 -5.07 -19.54 0.17
C TRP A 75 -5.75 -18.16 0.14
N GLN A 76 -5.22 -17.23 0.93
CA GLN A 76 -5.60 -15.83 0.96
C GLN A 76 -5.33 -15.13 -0.39
N ALA A 77 -4.27 -15.50 -1.12
CA ALA A 77 -3.92 -14.86 -2.38
C ALA A 77 -4.91 -15.21 -3.52
N PRO A 78 -5.24 -16.49 -3.79
CA PRO A 78 -6.29 -16.83 -4.75
C PRO A 78 -7.67 -16.28 -4.35
N MET A 79 -7.97 -16.25 -3.05
CA MET A 79 -9.22 -15.69 -2.54
C MET A 79 -9.30 -14.17 -2.79
N MET A 80 -8.21 -13.45 -2.54
CA MET A 80 -8.11 -12.02 -2.83
C MET A 80 -8.22 -11.74 -4.33
N ILE A 81 -7.54 -12.52 -5.18
CA ILE A 81 -7.65 -12.40 -6.64
C ILE A 81 -9.09 -12.66 -7.12
N ALA A 82 -9.78 -13.62 -6.50
CA ALA A 82 -11.18 -13.89 -6.79
C ALA A 82 -12.07 -12.68 -6.43
N TRP A 83 -11.76 -12.02 -5.32
CA TRP A 83 -12.53 -10.89 -4.78
C TRP A 83 -12.26 -9.55 -5.47
N THR A 84 -11.03 -9.27 -5.92
CA THR A 84 -10.59 -7.97 -6.47
C THR A 84 -10.72 -7.83 -7.99
N GLY A 85 -11.29 -8.83 -8.65
CA GLY A 85 -11.34 -9.00 -10.10
C GLY A 85 -11.51 -7.76 -10.98
N ILE A 86 -10.85 -7.75 -12.15
CA ILE A 86 -10.93 -6.69 -13.17
C ILE A 86 -12.41 -6.41 -13.52
N ARG A 87 -12.81 -5.14 -13.37
CA ARG A 87 -14.21 -4.74 -13.36
C ARG A 87 -14.75 -4.44 -14.76
N GLY A 88 -15.73 -5.26 -15.17
CA GLY A 88 -16.99 -4.91 -15.85
C GLY A 88 -17.00 -4.28 -17.25
N ALA A 89 -16.04 -3.43 -17.61
CA ALA A 89 -16.15 -2.60 -18.82
C ALA A 89 -16.23 -3.41 -20.12
N VAL A 90 -15.50 -4.53 -20.20
CA VAL A 90 -15.55 -5.44 -21.35
C VAL A 90 -16.91 -6.13 -21.46
N SER A 91 -17.44 -6.66 -20.36
CA SER A 91 -18.77 -7.27 -20.32
C SER A 91 -19.86 -6.26 -20.71
N LEU A 92 -19.67 -5.03 -20.28
CA LEU A 92 -20.59 -3.93 -20.53
C LEU A 92 -20.59 -3.49 -22.00
N ALA A 93 -19.39 -3.36 -22.58
CA ALA A 93 -19.24 -3.11 -24.01
C ALA A 93 -19.86 -4.25 -24.84
N ALA A 94 -19.68 -5.51 -24.43
CA ALA A 94 -20.28 -6.67 -25.08
C ALA A 94 -21.82 -6.64 -25.02
N ALA A 95 -22.39 -6.29 -23.87
CA ALA A 95 -23.85 -6.16 -23.72
C ALA A 95 -24.42 -5.01 -24.60
N LEU A 96 -23.72 -3.88 -24.68
CA LEU A 96 -24.13 -2.75 -25.52
C LEU A 96 -24.00 -3.04 -27.01
N ALA A 97 -23.01 -3.84 -27.41
CA ALA A 97 -22.77 -4.25 -28.79
C ALA A 97 -23.85 -5.20 -29.34
N LEU A 98 -24.75 -5.71 -28.50
CA LEU A 98 -25.86 -6.56 -28.96
C LEU A 98 -26.79 -5.78 -29.93
N PRO A 99 -27.09 -6.35 -31.12
CA PRO A 99 -28.04 -5.76 -32.06
C PRO A 99 -29.43 -5.59 -31.43
N GLN A 100 -30.16 -4.56 -31.87
CA GLN A 100 -31.54 -4.31 -31.42
C GLN A 100 -32.52 -5.44 -31.77
N SER A 101 -32.16 -6.28 -32.75
CA SER A 101 -32.94 -7.45 -33.15
C SER A 101 -32.85 -8.63 -32.17
N VAL A 102 -31.96 -8.58 -31.17
CA VAL A 102 -31.83 -9.65 -30.18
C VAL A 102 -33.00 -9.61 -29.20
N PRO A 103 -33.80 -10.68 -29.09
CA PRO A 103 -34.88 -10.74 -28.12
C PRO A 103 -34.30 -10.71 -26.70
N GLY A 104 -34.89 -9.89 -25.82
CA GLY A 104 -34.44 -9.77 -24.42
C GLY A 104 -33.14 -8.98 -24.23
N ARG A 105 -32.67 -8.23 -25.24
CA ARG A 105 -31.50 -7.35 -25.13
C ARG A 105 -31.54 -6.47 -23.88
N ASP A 106 -32.66 -5.80 -23.65
CA ASP A 106 -32.81 -4.87 -22.53
C ASP A 106 -32.67 -5.57 -21.17
N LEU A 107 -33.14 -6.83 -21.07
CA LEU A 107 -32.95 -7.66 -19.89
C LEU A 107 -31.46 -8.04 -19.70
N ILE A 108 -30.76 -8.41 -20.77
CA ILE A 108 -29.33 -8.75 -20.72
C ILE A 108 -28.50 -7.53 -20.26
N VAL A 109 -28.78 -6.36 -20.83
CA VAL A 109 -28.10 -5.11 -20.47
C VAL A 109 -28.39 -4.75 -19.01
N PHE A 110 -29.65 -4.87 -18.58
CA PHE A 110 -30.06 -4.62 -17.20
C PHE A 110 -29.36 -5.55 -16.20
N VAL A 111 -29.38 -6.86 -16.43
CA VAL A 111 -28.72 -7.86 -15.57
C VAL A 111 -27.21 -7.61 -15.53
N THR A 112 -26.58 -7.37 -16.69
CA THR A 112 -25.14 -7.08 -16.78
C THR A 112 -24.78 -5.86 -15.94
N PHE A 113 -25.59 -4.79 -16.03
CA PHE A 113 -25.39 -3.61 -15.21
C PHE A 113 -25.57 -3.91 -13.72
N CYS A 114 -26.63 -4.61 -13.31
CA CYS A 114 -26.87 -4.97 -11.92
C CYS A 114 -25.71 -5.79 -11.33
N VAL A 115 -25.18 -6.75 -12.09
CA VAL A 115 -23.99 -7.54 -11.71
C VAL A 115 -22.77 -6.65 -11.54
N ILE A 116 -22.51 -5.75 -12.50
CA ILE A 116 -21.37 -4.85 -12.41
C ILE A 116 -21.53 -3.88 -11.24
N LEU A 117 -22.71 -3.29 -11.03
CA LEU A 117 -22.95 -2.38 -9.92
C LEU A 117 -22.80 -3.09 -8.57
N ALA A 118 -23.41 -4.26 -8.40
CA ALA A 118 -23.32 -5.05 -7.18
C ALA A 118 -21.89 -5.50 -6.89
N THR A 119 -21.12 -5.87 -7.92
CA THR A 119 -19.71 -6.24 -7.74
C THR A 119 -18.83 -5.00 -7.49
N LEU A 120 -19.02 -3.90 -8.21
CA LEU A 120 -18.27 -2.66 -8.00
C LEU A 120 -18.47 -2.08 -6.61
N VAL A 121 -19.73 -1.85 -6.24
CA VAL A 121 -20.11 -1.18 -5.00
C VAL A 121 -20.03 -2.16 -3.84
N GLY A 122 -20.64 -3.34 -3.98
CA GLY A 122 -20.65 -4.36 -2.94
C GLY A 122 -19.26 -4.91 -2.65
N GLN A 123 -18.51 -5.37 -3.67
CA GLN A 123 -17.14 -5.87 -3.43
C GLN A 123 -16.18 -4.74 -3.10
N GLY A 124 -16.36 -3.54 -3.68
CA GLY A 124 -15.55 -2.37 -3.35
C GLY A 124 -15.65 -1.95 -1.88
N LEU A 125 -16.87 -1.88 -1.34
CA LEU A 125 -17.11 -1.52 0.07
C LEU A 125 -16.74 -2.64 1.05
N THR A 126 -16.85 -3.91 0.63
CA THR A 126 -16.48 -5.06 1.46
C THR A 126 -15.00 -5.40 1.40
N LEU A 127 -14.25 -4.84 0.44
CA LEU A 127 -12.81 -5.11 0.28
C LEU A 127 -12.01 -4.85 1.56
N PRO A 128 -12.16 -3.71 2.29
CA PRO A 128 -11.42 -3.49 3.53
C PRO A 128 -11.73 -4.53 4.61
N ALA A 129 -13.00 -4.96 4.70
CA ALA A 129 -13.41 -5.99 5.65
C ALA A 129 -12.83 -7.37 5.28
N VAL A 130 -12.79 -7.70 4.00
CA VAL A 130 -12.19 -8.96 3.51
C VAL A 130 -10.68 -8.98 3.71
N VAL A 131 -9.99 -7.87 3.46
CA VAL A 131 -8.55 -7.75 3.74
C VAL A 131 -8.25 -8.01 5.23
N ARG A 132 -9.04 -7.41 6.14
CA ARG A 132 -8.93 -7.66 7.59
C ARG A 132 -9.23 -9.12 7.95
N ALA A 133 -10.32 -9.67 7.42
CA ALA A 133 -10.73 -11.04 7.72
C ALA A 133 -9.69 -12.07 7.25
N LEU A 134 -9.06 -11.83 6.09
CA LEU A 134 -8.01 -12.68 5.54
C LEU A 134 -6.64 -12.47 6.21
N HIS A 135 -6.53 -11.55 7.18
CA HIS A 135 -5.25 -11.15 7.78
C HIS A 135 -4.20 -10.81 6.71
N LEU A 136 -4.65 -10.13 5.64
CA LEU A 136 -3.81 -9.62 4.55
C LEU A 136 -3.33 -8.20 4.81
N GLU A 137 -3.58 -7.68 6.02
CA GLU A 137 -2.87 -6.50 6.50
C GLU A 137 -1.37 -6.85 6.48
N ASP A 138 -0.58 -5.99 5.81
CA ASP A 138 0.88 -6.02 5.91
C ASP A 138 1.18 -6.01 7.41
N ASP A 139 1.66 -7.12 7.95
CA ASP A 139 1.91 -7.35 9.37
C ASP A 139 3.14 -6.56 9.86
N GLY A 140 3.47 -5.50 9.13
CA GLY A 140 4.75 -4.83 9.15
C GLY A 140 5.88 -5.78 8.77
N GLY A 141 5.64 -6.89 8.06
CA GLY A 141 6.67 -7.88 7.73
C GLY A 141 7.86 -7.25 7.01
N ALA A 142 7.59 -6.44 5.98
CA ALA A 142 8.62 -5.70 5.27
C ALA A 142 9.31 -4.64 6.14
N GLU A 143 8.56 -3.92 6.99
CA GLU A 143 9.13 -2.93 7.92
C GLU A 143 9.97 -3.58 9.03
N ARG A 144 9.55 -4.74 9.54
CA ARG A 144 10.27 -5.56 10.52
C ARG A 144 11.53 -6.15 9.88
N GLU A 145 11.46 -6.59 8.63
CA GLU A 145 12.64 -7.03 7.88
C GLU A 145 13.65 -5.89 7.67
N ASP A 146 13.19 -4.68 7.30
CA ASP A 146 14.06 -3.49 7.20
C ASP A 146 14.66 -3.12 8.56
N ALA A 147 13.84 -3.07 9.62
CA ALA A 147 14.30 -2.80 10.98
C ALA A 147 15.36 -3.82 11.43
N LYS A 148 15.11 -5.12 11.19
CA LYS A 148 16.05 -6.20 11.48
C LYS A 148 17.36 -6.06 10.71
N ALA A 149 17.29 -5.74 9.43
CA ALA A 149 18.48 -5.51 8.60
C ALA A 149 19.30 -4.33 9.13
N ARG A 150 18.64 -3.24 9.51
CA ARG A 150 19.29 -2.03 10.08
C ARG A 150 19.90 -2.28 11.46
N ILE A 151 19.23 -3.04 12.32
CA ILE A 151 19.77 -3.47 13.62
C ILE A 151 21.06 -4.26 13.40
N LYS A 152 21.00 -5.29 12.54
CA LYS A 152 22.15 -6.14 12.26
C LYS A 152 23.32 -5.37 11.62
N ALA A 153 23.04 -4.41 10.75
CA ALA A 153 24.06 -3.54 10.18
C ALA A 153 24.71 -2.63 11.24
N ALA A 154 23.93 -2.08 12.17
CA ALA A 154 24.45 -1.26 13.26
C ALA A 154 25.27 -2.07 14.27
N GLU A 155 24.84 -3.29 14.59
CA GLU A 155 25.59 -4.24 15.42
C GLU A 155 26.92 -4.63 14.78
N ALA A 156 26.94 -4.90 13.47
CA ALA A 156 28.17 -5.18 12.74
C ALA A 156 29.14 -4.00 12.77
N ALA A 157 28.63 -2.77 12.67
CA ALA A 157 29.46 -1.57 12.79
C ALA A 157 30.02 -1.39 14.21
N LEU A 158 29.25 -1.69 15.25
CA LEU A 158 29.72 -1.67 16.64
C LEU A 158 30.81 -2.72 16.89
N ALA A 159 30.62 -3.94 16.41
CA ALA A 159 31.64 -4.98 16.52
C ALA A 159 32.94 -4.57 15.81
N ARG A 160 32.84 -3.98 14.61
CA ARG A 160 34.02 -3.48 13.90
C ARG A 160 34.70 -2.32 14.61
N LEU A 161 33.95 -1.47 15.30
CA LEU A 161 34.49 -0.38 16.10
C LEU A 161 35.29 -0.91 17.30
N GLU A 162 34.81 -1.95 17.98
CA GLU A 162 35.53 -2.59 19.10
C GLU A 162 36.87 -3.21 18.66
N GLU A 163 36.94 -3.76 17.45
CA GLU A 163 38.21 -4.25 16.87
C GLU A 163 39.17 -3.08 16.57
N LEU A 164 38.65 -1.98 16.05
CA LEU A 164 39.44 -0.81 15.65
C LEU A 164 39.90 0.05 16.83
N GLU A 165 39.27 -0.05 18.00
CA GLU A 165 39.72 0.66 19.22
C GLU A 165 41.13 0.26 19.67
N GLN A 166 41.63 -0.90 19.23
CA GLN A 166 42.99 -1.34 19.50
C GLN A 166 44.02 -0.70 18.56
N GLU A 167 43.57 -0.03 17.50
CA GLU A 167 44.43 0.62 16.52
C GLU A 167 44.84 2.02 16.99
N GLY A 168 46.14 2.33 16.94
CA GLY A 168 46.68 3.59 17.46
C GLY A 168 46.22 4.87 16.76
N TRP A 169 45.46 4.77 15.66
CA TRP A 169 44.85 5.92 14.98
C TRP A 169 43.43 6.25 15.49
N VAL A 170 42.81 5.34 16.24
CA VAL A 170 41.49 5.54 16.81
C VAL A 170 41.64 6.17 18.19
N ARG A 171 41.07 7.36 18.36
CA ARG A 171 41.05 8.05 19.65
C ARG A 171 39.81 7.62 20.45
N ASP A 172 39.98 7.41 21.75
CA ASP A 172 38.90 6.98 22.67
C ASP A 172 37.68 7.92 22.63
N ASP A 173 37.92 9.24 22.55
CA ASP A 173 36.86 10.26 22.45
C ASP A 173 35.99 10.10 21.20
N THR A 174 36.64 9.77 20.08
CA THR A 174 36.01 9.60 18.77
C THR A 174 35.27 8.26 18.72
N ALA A 175 35.87 7.21 19.27
CA ALA A 175 35.25 5.90 19.39
C ALA A 175 33.95 5.96 20.22
N GLU A 176 33.97 6.63 21.38
CA GLU A 176 32.79 6.78 22.23
C GLU A 176 31.65 7.55 21.51
N ARG A 177 32.00 8.61 20.78
CA ARG A 177 31.01 9.39 20.01
C ARG A 177 30.34 8.55 18.91
N VAL A 178 31.14 7.78 18.17
CA VAL A 178 30.65 6.91 17.10
C VAL A 178 29.81 5.76 17.68
N ARG A 179 30.28 5.16 18.79
CA ARG A 179 29.55 4.13 19.54
C ARG A 179 28.18 4.63 20.00
N GLY A 180 28.10 5.82 20.58
CA GLY A 180 26.84 6.45 20.97
C GLY A 180 25.86 6.59 19.79
N THR A 181 26.37 6.97 18.62
CA THR A 181 25.58 7.11 17.39
C THR A 181 24.96 5.78 16.94
N TYR A 182 25.74 4.69 16.91
CA TYR A 182 25.23 3.37 16.50
C TYR A 182 24.34 2.72 17.56
N ARG A 183 24.61 2.92 18.85
CA ARG A 183 23.72 2.49 19.95
C ARG A 183 22.36 3.17 19.87
N PHE A 184 22.34 4.48 19.62
CA PHE A 184 21.09 5.22 19.42
C PHE A 184 20.28 4.67 18.24
N ARG A 185 20.94 4.41 17.09
CA ARG A 185 20.29 3.78 15.92
C ARG A 185 19.70 2.42 16.24
N THR A 186 20.47 1.55 16.92
CA THR A 186 20.04 0.19 17.27
C THR A 186 18.81 0.22 18.19
N ASN A 187 18.82 1.08 19.21
CA ASN A 187 17.71 1.23 20.14
C ASN A 187 16.43 1.74 19.44
N ARG A 188 16.56 2.69 18.50
CA ARG A 188 15.43 3.18 17.70
C ARG A 188 14.80 2.08 16.84
N PHE A 189 15.61 1.25 16.17
CA PHE A 189 15.08 0.20 15.28
C PHE A 189 14.56 -1.02 16.04
N ARG A 190 15.17 -1.39 17.18
CA ARG A 190 14.68 -2.50 18.02
C ARG A 190 13.27 -2.26 18.56
N ALA A 191 12.97 -1.02 18.96
CA ALA A 191 11.61 -0.65 19.41
C ALA A 191 10.54 -0.88 18.34
N ARG A 192 10.87 -0.66 17.05
CA ARG A 192 9.95 -0.93 15.93
C ARG A 192 9.83 -2.42 15.61
N TYR A 193 10.88 -3.21 15.87
CA TYR A 193 10.93 -4.64 15.57
C TYR A 193 10.15 -5.50 16.59
N ASP A 194 10.30 -5.24 17.89
CA ASP A 194 9.74 -6.10 18.93
C ASP A 194 8.22 -5.96 19.09
N GLY A 195 7.60 -4.92 18.52
CA GLY A 195 6.14 -4.73 18.53
C GLY A 195 5.51 -4.57 19.92
N SER A 196 6.29 -4.66 20.99
CA SER A 196 5.93 -4.19 22.30
C SER A 196 6.05 -2.68 22.31
N ASP A 197 4.99 -1.98 22.73
CA ASP A 197 5.06 -0.69 23.38
C ASP A 197 5.92 -0.82 24.65
N GLY A 198 7.22 -1.05 24.47
CA GLY A 198 8.20 -1.18 25.52
C GLY A 198 8.47 0.21 26.07
N ASP A 199 7.63 0.61 27.02
CA ASP A 199 7.79 1.72 27.97
C ASP A 199 8.70 2.86 27.46
N GLY A 200 8.07 3.79 26.74
CA GLY A 200 8.61 5.13 26.51
C GLY A 200 9.72 5.26 25.47
N VAL A 201 9.94 4.31 24.55
CA VAL A 201 10.92 4.51 23.46
C VAL A 201 10.38 5.40 22.33
N GLU A 202 9.09 5.28 21.98
CA GLU A 202 8.43 6.24 21.08
C GLU A 202 8.41 7.64 21.70
N GLU A 203 8.11 7.74 22.98
CA GLU A 203 8.15 8.98 23.75
C GLU A 203 9.56 9.58 23.83
N ARG A 204 10.59 8.74 24.08
CA ARG A 204 12.01 9.15 24.02
C ARG A 204 12.43 9.60 22.62
N SER A 205 11.93 8.95 21.57
CA SER A 205 12.22 9.31 20.17
C SER A 205 11.55 10.64 19.80
N ALA A 206 10.31 10.85 20.22
CA ALA A 206 9.59 12.11 20.04
C ALA A 206 10.25 13.26 20.83
N ALA A 207 10.66 13.02 22.07
CA ALA A 207 11.39 13.98 22.89
C ALA A 207 12.73 14.37 22.25
N PHE A 208 13.47 13.39 21.71
CA PHE A 208 14.70 13.64 20.98
C PHE A 208 14.48 14.45 19.70
N GLN A 209 13.48 14.09 18.88
CA GLN A 209 13.13 14.83 17.66
C GLN A 209 12.75 16.28 17.99
N ARG A 210 11.95 16.48 19.04
CA ARG A 210 11.57 17.82 19.51
C ARG A 210 12.79 18.62 19.93
N LEU A 211 13.66 18.06 20.77
CA LEU A 211 14.90 18.72 21.19
C LEU A 211 15.77 19.10 19.98
N ARG A 212 15.97 18.18 19.04
CA ARG A 212 16.84 18.44 17.88
C ARG A 212 16.27 19.51 16.96
N ARG A 213 14.95 19.58 16.77
CA ARG A 213 14.29 20.64 16.01
C ARG A 213 14.53 22.02 16.63
N GLU A 214 14.36 22.15 17.94
CA GLU A 214 14.62 23.41 18.66
C GLU A 214 16.09 23.86 18.48
N LEU A 215 17.04 22.93 18.54
CA LEU A 215 18.46 23.24 18.33
C LEU A 215 18.77 23.66 16.90
N LEU A 216 18.23 22.96 15.89
CA LEU A 216 18.45 23.30 14.48
C LEU A 216 17.84 24.66 14.13
N GLU A 217 16.70 25.01 14.72
CA GLU A 217 16.09 26.34 14.55
C GLU A 217 16.97 27.43 15.16
N ALA A 218 17.54 27.19 16.35
CA ALA A 218 18.51 28.11 16.96
C ALA A 218 19.77 28.29 16.10
N GLU A 219 20.32 27.20 15.54
CA GLU A 219 21.45 27.24 14.59
C GLU A 219 21.11 28.09 13.35
N ARG A 220 19.92 27.88 12.78
CA ARG A 220 19.44 28.66 11.62
C ARG A 220 19.34 30.15 11.93
N GLN A 221 18.77 30.51 13.09
CA GLN A 221 18.64 31.91 13.51
C GLN A 221 20.00 32.57 13.72
N ALA A 222 20.96 31.86 14.30
CA ALA A 222 22.32 32.37 14.48
C ALA A 222 23.01 32.66 13.13
N VAL A 223 22.85 31.77 12.14
CA VAL A 223 23.40 31.94 10.79
C VAL A 223 22.77 33.14 10.07
N VAL A 224 21.46 33.35 10.23
CA VAL A 224 20.77 34.55 9.71
C VAL A 224 21.27 35.82 10.40
N GLY A 225 21.48 35.79 11.72
CA GLY A 225 22.07 36.90 12.49
C GLY A 225 23.44 37.31 11.94
N LEU A 226 24.35 36.35 11.76
CA LEU A 226 25.68 36.60 11.20
C LEU A 226 25.64 37.25 9.81
N ARG A 227 24.65 36.92 8.98
CA ARG A 227 24.45 37.54 7.68
C ARG A 227 23.94 38.97 7.82
N ASN A 228 22.99 39.21 8.72
CA ASN A 228 22.44 40.55 8.97
C ASN A 228 23.47 41.50 9.59
N ASP A 229 24.40 40.97 10.39
CA ASP A 229 25.51 41.72 10.99
C ASP A 229 26.68 41.94 10.02
N GLY A 230 26.59 41.41 8.78
CA GLY A 230 27.61 41.54 7.75
C GLY A 230 28.87 40.72 8.01
N VAL A 231 28.84 39.76 8.95
CA VAL A 231 29.98 38.88 9.28
C VAL A 231 30.19 37.83 8.20
N ILE A 232 29.12 37.35 7.57
CA ILE A 232 29.17 36.35 6.50
C ILE A 232 28.41 36.82 5.25
N THR A 233 28.80 36.30 4.08
CA THR A 233 28.11 36.55 2.82
C THR A 233 26.85 35.68 2.70
N GLU A 234 25.92 36.11 1.84
CA GLU A 234 24.70 35.35 1.54
C GLU A 234 25.00 33.95 0.97
N GLU A 235 26.04 33.82 0.16
CA GLU A 235 26.46 32.51 -0.38
C GLU A 235 26.87 31.53 0.74
N VAL A 236 27.61 32.02 1.75
CA VAL A 236 28.02 31.21 2.90
C VAL A 236 26.80 30.84 3.75
N MET A 237 25.90 31.80 3.99
CA MET A 237 24.64 31.55 4.70
C MET A 237 23.82 30.43 4.04
N LEU A 238 23.61 30.50 2.71
CA LEU A 238 22.84 29.51 1.96
C LEU A 238 23.49 28.12 1.98
N ARG A 239 24.82 28.05 1.97
CA ARG A 239 25.55 26.79 2.07
C ARG A 239 25.33 26.14 3.44
N VAL A 240 25.49 26.90 4.53
CA VAL A 240 25.30 26.39 5.89
C VAL A 240 23.83 26.04 6.15
N GLN A 241 22.88 26.85 5.67
CA GLN A 241 21.45 26.54 5.78
C GLN A 241 21.08 25.24 5.06
N ARG A 242 21.66 24.97 3.89
CA ARG A 242 21.42 23.71 3.18
C ARG A 242 21.85 22.50 4.01
N ASP A 243 22.96 22.58 4.75
CA ASP A 243 23.43 21.49 5.60
C ASP A 243 22.47 21.27 6.79
N ILE A 244 21.97 22.36 7.41
CA ILE A 244 20.94 22.32 8.45
C ILE A 244 19.63 21.72 7.92
N ASP A 245 19.23 22.06 6.70
CA ASP A 245 18.02 21.55 6.06
C ASP A 245 18.12 20.04 5.75
N LEU A 246 19.30 19.58 5.32
CA LEU A 246 19.56 18.15 5.11
C LEU A 246 19.48 17.36 6.43
N GLU A 247 19.97 17.92 7.54
CA GLU A 247 19.81 17.29 8.84
C GLU A 247 18.35 17.28 9.31
N THR A 248 17.61 18.35 9.05
CA THR A 248 16.17 18.44 9.37
C THR A 248 15.38 17.37 8.60
N SER A 249 15.64 17.23 7.30
CA SER A 249 14.98 16.21 6.47
C SER A 249 15.26 14.78 6.94
N ARG A 250 16.43 14.50 7.53
CA ARG A 250 16.76 13.18 8.08
C ARG A 250 16.02 12.87 9.39
N LEU A 251 15.50 13.88 10.09
CA LEU A 251 14.72 13.68 11.32
C LEU A 251 13.25 13.34 11.03
N ASP A 252 12.74 13.83 9.90
CA ASP A 252 11.35 13.66 9.45
C ASP A 252 11.13 12.40 8.60
N ALA A 253 12.21 11.72 8.21
CA ALA A 253 12.22 10.41 7.54
C ALA A 253 12.30 9.24 8.54
#